data_AF-A0A7V0XI31-F1
#
_entry.id   AF-A0A7V0XI31-F1
#
_cell.length_a   1.000
_cell.length_b   1.000
_cell.length_c   1.000
_cell.angle_alpha   90.00
_cell.angle_beta   90.00
_cell.angle_gamma   90.00
#
_symmetry.space_group_name_H-M   'P 1'
#
loop_
_entity.id
_entity.type
_entity.pdbx_description
1 polymer ?
#
loop_
_entity_poly.entity_id
_entity_poly.type
_entity_poly.pdbx_seq_one_letter_code
_entity_poly.pdbx_strand_id
1 'polypeptide(L)'
;KYVYTPSAVEPVVATSFTLNQNYPNPFNAATTIEYTIENNANVIVSVYNMKGQLIETLVNGTQNAGTHTISWDAKNVASGTYLYKVQVGNDFQTKKMVLMK
;
A
#
# COMPACT_ATOMS: atom_id res chain seq x y z
N LYS A 1 -28.93 -30.28 -24.45
CA LYS A 1 -28.65 -28.86 -24.82
C LYS A 1 -28.43 -28.11 -23.52
N TYR A 2 -27.17 -27.88 -23.13
CA TYR A 2 -26.86 -27.05 -21.97
C TYR A 2 -26.71 -25.61 -22.47
N VAL A 3 -27.58 -24.72 -22.00
CA VAL A 3 -27.53 -23.30 -22.33
C VAL A 3 -26.62 -22.65 -21.29
N TYR A 4 -25.44 -22.20 -21.70
CA TYR A 4 -24.54 -21.42 -20.87
C TYR A 4 -25.05 -19.97 -20.91
N THR A 5 -25.67 -19.49 -19.83
CA THR A 5 -25.93 -18.07 -19.62
C THR A 5 -24.71 -17.50 -18.89
N PRO A 6 -23.82 -16.74 -19.55
CA PRO A 6 -22.78 -16.03 -18.82
C PRO A 6 -23.48 -15.01 -17.93
N SER A 7 -23.44 -15.24 -16.61
CA SER A 7 -23.80 -14.24 -15.61
C SER A 7 -22.95 -13.01 -15.91
N ALA A 8 -23.59 -11.86 -16.16
CA ALA A 8 -22.91 -10.62 -16.51
C ALA A 8 -21.83 -10.35 -15.45
N VAL A 9 -20.57 -10.55 -15.81
CA VAL A 9 -19.45 -10.13 -14.98
C VAL A 9 -19.45 -8.62 -15.13
N GLU A 10 -19.95 -7.91 -14.12
CA GLU A 10 -19.79 -6.46 -14.08
C GLU A 10 -18.31 -6.17 -14.28
N PRO A 11 -17.94 -5.25 -15.19
CA PRO A 11 -16.55 -4.94 -15.41
C PRO A 11 -15.98 -4.48 -14.07
N VAL A 12 -15.06 -5.28 -13.52
CA VAL A 12 -14.26 -4.88 -12.37
C VAL A 12 -13.47 -3.68 -12.87
N VAL A 13 -13.93 -2.48 -12.53
CA VAL A 13 -13.21 -1.24 -12.83
C VAL A 13 -11.90 -1.34 -12.07
N ALA A 14 -10.82 -1.63 -12.78
CA ALA A 14 -9.47 -1.66 -12.21
C ALA A 14 -9.26 -0.31 -11.51
N THR A 15 -8.97 -0.34 -10.21
CA THR A 15 -8.77 0.89 -9.46
C THR A 15 -7.33 1.30 -9.65
N SER A 16 -7.07 2.14 -10.65
CA SER A 16 -5.77 2.72 -10.90
C SER A 16 -5.32 3.57 -9.70
N PHE A 17 -4.08 3.33 -9.29
CA PHE A 17 -3.41 4.13 -8.27
C PHE A 17 -1.90 4.17 -8.53
N THR A 18 -1.26 5.22 -8.06
CA THR A 18 0.20 5.38 -8.13
C THR A 18 0.80 5.30 -6.73
N LEU A 19 1.98 4.69 -6.64
CA LEU A 19 2.76 4.63 -5.41
C LEU A 19 4.14 5.22 -5.67
N ASN A 20 4.50 6.25 -4.92
CA ASN A 20 5.83 6.86 -4.99
C ASN A 20 6.81 6.13 -4.07
N GLN A 21 8.11 6.29 -4.35
CA GLN A 21 9.14 5.84 -3.43
C GLN A 21 9.03 6.63 -2.13
N ASN A 22 9.13 5.97 -0.98
CA ASN A 22 9.12 6.63 0.31
C ASN A 22 10.28 7.64 0.41
N TYR A 23 10.06 8.78 1.05
CA TYR A 23 11.09 9.80 1.24
C TYR A 23 11.09 10.31 2.69
N PRO A 24 12.27 10.40 3.33
CA PRO A 24 13.59 9.99 2.84
C PRO A 24 13.71 8.46 2.69
N ASN A 25 14.66 8.00 1.86
CA ASN A 25 15.08 6.60 1.79
C ASN A 25 16.54 6.51 1.29
N PRO A 26 17.50 5.99 2.08
CA PRO A 26 17.35 5.50 3.45
C PRO A 26 16.86 6.57 4.42
N PHE A 27 16.24 6.16 5.52
CA PHE A 27 15.69 7.08 6.52
C PHE A 27 16.13 6.75 7.94
N ASN A 28 16.16 7.77 8.79
CA ASN A 28 16.35 7.62 10.24
C ASN A 28 15.03 7.92 10.95
N ALA A 29 14.58 6.97 11.76
CA ALA A 29 13.37 7.02 12.59
C ALA A 29 12.03 7.14 11.85
N ALA A 30 11.89 8.01 10.85
CA ALA A 30 10.64 8.17 10.12
C ALA A 30 10.81 8.41 8.62
N THR A 31 9.82 7.98 7.84
CA THR A 31 9.74 8.21 6.39
C THR A 31 8.30 8.48 5.97
N THR A 32 8.13 9.14 4.84
CA THR A 32 6.82 9.45 4.27
C THR A 32 6.53 8.53 3.10
N ILE A 33 5.35 7.93 3.10
CA ILE A 33 4.79 7.16 1.99
C ILE A 33 3.69 8.01 1.34
N GLU A 34 3.79 8.19 0.03
CA GLU A 34 2.83 8.94 -0.76
C GLU A 34 2.24 8.06 -1.86
N TYR A 35 0.92 8.09 -1.99
CA TYR A 35 0.18 7.39 -3.03
C TYR A 35 -1.02 8.21 -3.50
N THR A 36 -1.41 8.03 -4.77
CA THR A 36 -2.59 8.71 -5.34
C THR A 36 -3.57 7.66 -5.81
N ILE A 37 -4.84 7.76 -5.37
CA ILE A 37 -5.94 6.91 -5.82
C ILE A 37 -6.89 7.70 -6.73
N GLU A 38 -7.31 7.11 -7.85
CA GLU A 38 -8.17 7.79 -8.83
C GLU A 38 -9.65 7.81 -8.44
N ASN A 39 -10.07 6.84 -7.63
CA ASN A 39 -11.45 6.68 -7.18
C ASN A 39 -11.50 6.40 -5.68
N ASN A 40 -12.66 6.68 -5.05
CA ASN A 40 -12.89 6.32 -3.66
C ASN A 40 -12.78 4.79 -3.51
N ALA A 41 -11.91 4.33 -2.60
CA ALA A 41 -11.62 2.92 -2.46
C ALA A 41 -11.20 2.57 -1.03
N ASN A 42 -11.33 1.29 -0.68
CA ASN A 42 -10.72 0.76 0.54
C ASN A 42 -9.21 0.66 0.33
N VAL A 43 -8.44 1.28 1.23
CA VAL A 43 -6.98 1.30 1.19
C VAL A 43 -6.41 0.62 2.43
N ILE A 44 -5.44 -0.26 2.20
CA ILE A 44 -4.63 -0.86 3.25
C ILE A 44 -3.15 -0.54 2.98
N VAL A 45 -2.51 0.15 3.92
CA VAL A 45 -1.07 0.38 3.90
C VAL A 45 -0.42 -0.42 5.02
N SER A 46 0.49 -1.31 4.66
CA SER A 46 1.11 -2.25 5.61
C SER A 46 2.61 -2.35 5.40
N VAL A 47 3.35 -2.53 6.49
CA VAL A 47 4.81 -2.66 6.50
C VAL A 47 5.19 -4.07 6.91
N TYR A 48 6.14 -4.66 6.21
CA TYR A 48 6.64 -6.02 6.41
C TYR A 48 8.16 -6.03 6.50
N ASN A 49 8.71 -6.99 7.24
CA ASN A 49 10.14 -7.29 7.17
C ASN A 49 10.47 -8.23 5.99
N MET A 50 11.75 -8.50 5.75
CA MET A 50 12.21 -9.38 4.66
C MET A 50 11.80 -10.85 4.82
N LYS A 51 11.31 -11.27 5.98
CA LYS A 51 10.72 -12.61 6.19
C LYS A 51 9.23 -12.65 5.86
N GLY A 52 8.64 -11.54 5.41
CA GLY A 52 7.22 -11.40 5.14
C GLY A 52 6.36 -11.23 6.40
N GLN A 53 6.96 -11.00 7.56
CA GLN A 53 6.20 -10.77 8.79
C GLN A 53 5.66 -9.34 8.79
N LEU A 54 4.36 -9.19 9.07
CA LEU A 54 3.72 -7.90 9.26
C LEU A 54 4.32 -7.21 10.49
N ILE A 55 4.85 -6.01 10.29
CA ILE A 55 5.37 -5.14 11.35
C ILE A 55 4.27 -4.21 11.82
N GLU A 56 3.56 -3.58 10.89
CA GLU A 56 2.55 -2.57 11.21
C GLU A 56 1.56 -2.35 10.06
N THR A 57 0.33 -1.98 10.40
CA THR A 57 -0.67 -1.49 9.45
C THR A 57 -0.89 -0.01 9.72
N LEU A 58 -0.54 0.84 8.75
CA LEU A 58 -0.57 2.30 8.88
C LEU A 58 -1.93 2.88 8.49
N VAL A 59 -2.60 2.23 7.55
CA VAL A 59 -3.94 2.61 7.07
C VAL A 59 -4.75 1.34 6.84
N ASN A 60 -6.02 1.37 7.22
CA ASN A 60 -7.01 0.35 6.89
C ASN A 60 -8.39 1.00 6.87
N GLY A 61 -8.86 1.40 5.69
CA GLY A 61 -10.19 1.98 5.54
C GLY A 61 -10.40 2.69 4.21
N THR A 62 -11.64 3.17 4.02
CA THR A 62 -12.04 3.91 2.81
C THR A 62 -11.38 5.28 2.76
N GLN A 63 -10.79 5.61 1.61
CA GLN A 63 -10.18 6.90 1.32
C GLN A 63 -10.83 7.48 0.06
N ASN A 64 -10.92 8.81 0.00
CA ASN A 64 -11.44 9.50 -1.18
C ASN A 64 -10.37 9.58 -2.28
N ALA A 65 -10.81 9.73 -3.54
CA ALA A 65 -9.94 10.05 -4.67
C ALA A 65 -8.99 11.21 -4.33
N GLY A 66 -7.72 11.08 -4.71
CA GLY A 66 -6.69 12.09 -4.46
C GLY A 66 -5.37 11.51 -3.96
N THR A 67 -4.43 12.42 -3.68
CA THR A 67 -3.11 12.10 -3.13
C THR A 67 -3.18 12.04 -1.60
N HIS A 68 -2.61 10.98 -1.05
CA HIS A 68 -2.53 10.72 0.38
C HIS A 68 -1.08 10.58 0.80
N THR A 69 -0.79 11.13 1.97
CA THR A 69 0.55 11.16 2.54
C THR A 69 0.48 10.64 3.96
N ILE A 70 1.26 9.61 4.27
CA ILE A 70 1.31 9.00 5.59
C ILE A 70 2.76 8.88 6.07
N SER A 71 2.98 9.17 7.35
CA SER A 71 4.27 9.01 8.00
C SER A 71 4.35 7.65 8.68
N TRP A 72 5.46 6.94 8.48
CA TRP A 72 5.79 5.77 9.27
C TRP A 72 6.85 6.14 10.33
N ASP A 73 6.48 6.12 11.61
CA ASP A 73 7.41 6.30 12.74
C ASP A 73 7.94 4.94 13.21
N ALA A 74 9.16 4.63 12.80
CA ALA A 74 9.87 3.38 13.03
C ALA A 74 10.90 3.47 14.17
N LYS A 75 10.76 4.41 15.13
CA LYS A 75 11.71 4.58 16.26
C LYS A 75 11.98 3.28 17.03
N ASN A 76 10.95 2.47 17.23
CA ASN A 76 11.01 1.21 17.99
C ASN A 76 11.32 -0.01 17.11
N VAL A 77 11.66 0.20 15.84
CA VAL A 77 11.94 -0.85 14.86
C VAL A 77 13.46 -0.96 14.62
N ALA A 78 13.98 -2.17 14.43
CA ALA A 78 15.41 -2.39 14.20
C ALA A 78 15.86 -1.87 12.83
N SER A 79 17.12 -1.44 12.69
CA SER A 79 17.70 -1.08 11.39
C SER A 79 17.58 -2.24 10.42
N GLY A 80 17.32 -1.96 9.14
CA GLY A 80 17.18 -3.01 8.15
C GLY A 80 16.39 -2.60 6.92
N THR A 81 16.17 -3.60 6.06
CA THR A 81 15.31 -3.47 4.89
C THR A 81 13.90 -3.91 5.22
N TYR A 82 12.93 -3.13 4.78
CA TYR A 82 11.50 -3.38 4.93
C TYR A 82 10.79 -3.23 3.59
N LEU A 83 9.60 -3.79 3.51
CA LEU A 83 8.68 -3.62 2.39
C LEU A 83 7.44 -2.89 2.89
N TYR A 84 6.94 -1.92 2.14
CA TYR A 84 5.60 -1.39 2.35
C TYR A 84 4.70 -1.76 1.17
N LYS A 85 3.50 -2.23 1.48
CA LYS A 85 2.45 -2.59 0.53
C LYS A 85 1.33 -1.57 0.65
N VAL A 86 0.94 -0.97 -0.46
CA VAL A 86 -0.30 -0.20 -0.59
C VAL A 86 -1.26 -1.02 -1.44
N GLN A 87 -2.41 -1.35 -0.87
CA GLN A 87 -3.48 -2.07 -1.53
C GLN A 87 -4.70 -1.15 -1.66
N VAL A 88 -5.28 -1.08 -2.85
CA VAL A 88 -6.42 -0.24 -3.20
C VAL A 88 -7.45 -1.15 -3.88
N GLY A 89 -8.53 -1.48 -3.16
CA GLY A 89 -9.46 -2.52 -3.62
C GLY A 89 -8.76 -3.87 -3.81
N ASN A 90 -8.74 -4.36 -5.05
CA ASN A 90 -8.11 -5.63 -5.42
C ASN A 90 -6.66 -5.47 -5.93
N ASP A 91 -6.23 -4.25 -6.25
CA ASP A 91 -4.90 -3.96 -6.77
C ASP A 91 -3.94 -3.61 -5.65
N PHE A 92 -2.65 -3.93 -5.81
CA PHE A 92 -1.63 -3.56 -4.84
C PHE A 92 -0.26 -3.33 -5.48
N GLN A 93 0.54 -2.51 -4.82
CA GLN A 93 1.94 -2.23 -5.16
C GLN A 93 2.78 -2.34 -3.90
N THR A 94 4.00 -2.85 -4.06
CA THR A 94 4.96 -3.00 -2.97
C THR A 94 6.25 -2.31 -3.34
N LYS A 95 6.84 -1.59 -2.38
CA LYS A 95 8.15 -0.96 -2.53
C LYS A 95 9.02 -1.25 -1.31
N LYS A 96 10.34 -1.19 -1.55
CA LYS A 96 11.37 -1.45 -0.55
C LYS A 96 11.82 -0.14 0.09
N MET A 97 12.06 -0.15 1.40
CA MET A 97 12.62 0.96 2.16
C MET A 97 13.72 0.49 3.11
N VAL A 98 14.64 1.39 3.45
CA VAL A 98 15.81 1.09 4.27
C VAL A 98 15.81 2.01 5.49
N LEU A 99 15.65 1.43 6.68
CA LEU A 99 15.77 2.11 7.97
C LEU A 99 17.23 2.04 8.44
N MET A 100 17.83 3.21 8.63
CA MET A 100 19.17 3.41 9.18
C MET A 100 19.10 4.34 10.39
N LYS A 101 19.42 3.82 11.57
CA LYS A 101 19.61 4.56 12.82
C LYS A 101 21.00 4.30 13.36
#